data_AF-A0A538J848-F1
#
_entry.id   AF-A0A538J848-F1
#
_cell.length_a   1.000
_cell.length_b   1.000
_cell.length_c   1.000
_cell.angle_alpha   90.00
_cell.angle_beta   90.00
_cell.angle_gamma   90.00
#
_symmetry.space_group_name_H-M   'P 1'
#
loop_
_entity.id
_entity.type
_entity.pdbx_description
1 polymer ?
#
loop_
_entity_poly.entity_id
_entity_poly.type
_entity_poly.pdbx_seq_one_letter_code
_entity_poly.pdbx_strand_id
1 'polypeptide(L)'
;MPHIGIRDERDSEQSEPAAERLVGPRGSFDDARGDLPRADGDSQHRQPCPQPGEIGAFVCEPCSPRRVAGLVELFHASIVAASADVRAICNAPAAVPRLRLLPQNTEFFDLFSRASSNTVEISRALVAFLDGFPEEDEARMRTIRELEHEGDRVTHEVIDLLNRTFVTPFDREDIFRLATALDDVCDFVDEVAGNVVGYGVGRVRPPAKAQADVIVRSAEKLDEVVGKLNGFKDSRRQLTELRELEDEGDRLVRDAVAELFSSESDPIAVIRWKDLYEGLEEAVDACENAADVLEGIFVKNR
;
A
#
# COMPACT_ATOMS: atom_id res chain seq x y z
N MET A 1 -26.70 17.30 -76.46
CA MET A 1 -26.93 18.62 -77.10
C MET A 1 -28.41 18.74 -77.40
N PRO A 2 -29.14 19.80 -77.01
CA PRO A 2 -28.73 21.05 -76.31
C PRO A 2 -29.20 21.05 -74.83
N HIS A 3 -28.45 21.57 -73.84
CA HIS A 3 -28.24 22.97 -73.43
C HIS A 3 -29.52 23.78 -73.14
N ILE A 4 -29.67 24.19 -71.87
CA ILE A 4 -30.25 25.42 -71.25
C ILE A 4 -30.34 25.08 -69.74
N GLY A 5 -29.92 25.85 -68.74
CA GLY A 5 -29.31 27.18 -68.61
C GLY A 5 -29.18 27.46 -67.10
N ILE A 6 -28.05 28.01 -66.68
CA ILE A 6 -27.71 28.38 -65.30
C ILE A 6 -28.54 29.60 -64.86
N ARG A 7 -28.96 29.64 -63.60
CA ARG A 7 -29.19 30.90 -62.85
C ARG A 7 -28.48 30.84 -61.51
N ASP A 8 -27.71 31.90 -61.31
CA ASP A 8 -26.95 32.32 -60.14
C ASP A 8 -27.77 33.40 -59.41
N GLU A 9 -27.24 33.92 -58.29
CA GLU A 9 -27.72 34.98 -57.38
C GLU A 9 -28.31 34.45 -56.05
N ARG A 10 -27.61 34.47 -54.91
CA ARG A 10 -27.00 35.54 -54.07
C ARG A 10 -27.96 36.25 -53.11
N ASP A 11 -27.42 36.42 -51.89
CA ASP A 11 -27.74 37.35 -50.79
C ASP A 11 -29.02 37.03 -50.00
N SER A 12 -29.03 36.88 -48.67
CA SER A 12 -28.59 37.82 -47.62
C SER A 12 -28.89 37.15 -46.25
N GLU A 13 -27.94 37.00 -45.32
CA GLU A 13 -27.53 37.95 -44.26
C GLU A 13 -28.51 38.11 -43.07
N GLN A 14 -27.95 38.01 -41.85
CA GLN A 14 -28.40 38.53 -40.53
C GLN A 14 -29.41 37.64 -39.76
N SER A 15 -29.32 37.36 -38.45
CA SER A 15 -28.78 38.14 -37.33
C SER A 15 -28.83 37.32 -36.00
N GLU A 16 -27.79 37.40 -35.15
CA GLU A 16 -27.88 37.20 -33.68
C GLU A 16 -28.65 38.37 -33.03
N PRO A 17 -29.12 38.25 -31.77
CA PRO A 17 -28.35 38.87 -30.67
C PRO A 17 -28.46 38.25 -29.25
N ALA A 18 -27.38 38.48 -28.50
CA ALA A 18 -27.27 39.01 -27.13
C ALA A 18 -27.65 38.19 -25.85
N ALA A 19 -26.70 38.29 -24.92
CA ALA A 19 -26.63 37.78 -23.56
C ALA A 19 -27.53 38.50 -22.54
N GLU A 20 -27.93 37.79 -21.46
CA GLU A 20 -28.24 38.42 -20.17
C GLU A 20 -27.95 37.51 -18.96
N ARG A 21 -27.46 38.16 -17.90
CA ARG A 21 -26.90 37.67 -16.64
C ARG A 21 -27.92 36.96 -15.74
N LEU A 22 -27.46 35.99 -14.93
CA LEU A 22 -27.83 35.90 -13.51
C LEU A 22 -26.66 35.36 -12.66
N VAL A 23 -26.06 36.27 -11.89
CA VAL A 23 -25.16 35.99 -10.77
C VAL A 23 -26.03 35.97 -9.50
N GLY A 24 -26.06 34.83 -8.79
CA GLY A 24 -26.66 34.69 -7.46
C GLY A 24 -25.59 34.70 -6.36
N PRO A 25 -25.91 35.12 -5.12
CA PRO A 25 -24.93 35.54 -4.13
C PRO A 25 -24.24 34.38 -3.39
N ARG A 26 -22.98 34.61 -3.04
CA ARG A 26 -22.16 33.79 -2.13
C ARG A 26 -22.76 33.87 -0.70
N GLY A 27 -23.22 32.74 -0.19
CA GLY A 27 -23.56 32.56 1.22
C GLY A 27 -22.31 32.24 2.03
N SER A 28 -22.15 32.95 3.14
CA SER A 28 -21.01 32.96 4.04
C SER A 28 -20.84 31.65 4.84
N PHE A 29 -19.58 31.25 4.92
CA PHE A 29 -18.97 30.41 5.96
C PHE A 29 -19.14 31.13 7.31
N ASP A 30 -19.88 30.56 8.25
CA ASP A 30 -19.67 30.61 9.72
C ASP A 30 -20.94 30.18 10.49
N ASP A 31 -20.69 29.58 11.67
CA ASP A 31 -21.62 29.26 12.77
C ASP A 31 -22.52 28.00 12.68
N ALA A 32 -21.98 26.88 13.19
CA ALA A 32 -22.70 26.01 14.13
C ALA A 32 -21.74 25.05 14.87
N ARG A 33 -20.91 25.58 15.78
CA ARG A 33 -20.35 24.77 16.88
C ARG A 33 -21.41 24.68 17.97
N GLY A 34 -22.11 23.56 18.04
CA GLY A 34 -23.07 23.23 19.09
C GLY A 34 -22.55 22.15 20.03
N ASP A 35 -22.16 22.58 21.23
CA ASP A 35 -22.34 21.93 22.54
C ASP A 35 -22.13 20.41 22.71
N LEU A 36 -20.97 20.06 23.28
CA LEU A 36 -20.78 18.83 24.05
C LEU A 36 -20.72 19.16 25.56
N PRO A 37 -21.48 18.47 26.43
CA PRO A 37 -21.52 18.75 27.85
C PRO A 37 -20.23 18.30 28.56
N ARG A 38 -19.72 19.16 29.45
CA ARG A 38 -18.66 18.88 30.41
C ARG A 38 -19.18 17.93 31.50
N ALA A 39 -18.48 16.83 31.73
CA ALA A 39 -18.65 16.00 32.92
C ALA A 39 -17.67 16.47 34.01
N ASP A 40 -18.22 17.07 35.06
CA ASP A 40 -17.54 17.34 36.32
C ASP A 40 -17.62 16.12 37.25
N GLY A 41 -16.56 15.90 38.02
CA GLY A 41 -16.50 15.04 39.21
C GLY A 41 -16.17 13.57 38.90
N ASP A 42 -15.28 12.89 39.60
CA ASP A 42 -14.97 13.04 41.01
C ASP A 42 -13.57 12.49 41.34
N SER A 43 -12.88 13.22 42.20
CA SER A 43 -11.57 12.90 42.76
C SER A 43 -11.76 12.08 44.03
N GLN A 44 -11.18 10.87 44.13
CA GLN A 44 -10.71 10.25 45.38
C GLN A 44 -10.18 8.82 45.17
N HIS A 45 -8.85 8.65 45.10
CA HIS A 45 -8.06 7.81 46.02
C HIS A 45 -6.62 7.69 45.52
N ARG A 46 -5.69 8.32 46.24
CA ARG A 46 -4.26 8.01 46.16
C ARG A 46 -3.99 6.80 47.07
N GLN A 47 -3.30 5.79 46.56
CA GLN A 47 -2.37 4.98 47.37
C GLN A 47 -1.05 4.79 46.60
N PRO A 48 0.11 5.07 47.22
CA PRO A 48 1.41 4.93 46.59
C PRO A 48 1.96 3.48 46.65
N CYS A 49 2.76 3.17 45.64
CA CYS A 49 3.49 1.92 45.42
C CYS A 49 4.49 1.61 46.55
N PRO A 50 4.59 0.35 47.04
CA PRO A 50 5.61 -0.04 48.01
C PRO A 50 6.98 -0.28 47.34
N GLN A 51 8.04 0.20 47.98
CA GLN A 51 9.45 -0.02 47.62
C GLN A 51 9.89 -1.44 47.96
N PRO A 52 10.74 -2.11 47.14
CA PRO A 52 11.33 -3.38 47.52
C PRO A 52 12.54 -3.19 48.46
N GLY A 53 12.37 -3.61 49.71
CA GLY A 53 13.45 -3.80 50.68
C GLY A 53 13.89 -5.27 50.75
N GLU A 54 15.21 -5.45 50.76
CA GLU A 54 15.98 -6.49 51.47
C GLU A 54 15.55 -7.96 51.31
N ILE A 55 16.23 -8.66 50.39
CA ILE A 55 16.32 -10.12 50.42
C ILE A 55 17.69 -10.49 50.98
N GLY A 56 17.66 -11.20 52.11
CA GLY A 56 18.83 -11.55 52.91
C GLY A 56 19.87 -12.40 52.19
N ALA A 57 21.11 -12.17 52.58
CA ALA A 57 22.27 -12.98 52.24
C ALA A 57 22.07 -14.43 52.68
N PHE A 58 22.08 -15.36 51.73
CA PHE A 58 22.31 -16.77 52.00
C PHE A 58 23.82 -16.97 52.15
N VAL A 59 24.24 -17.14 53.41
CA VAL A 59 25.60 -17.53 53.78
C VAL A 59 25.81 -18.98 53.35
N CYS A 60 26.74 -19.22 52.43
CA CYS A 60 27.26 -20.56 52.16
C CYS A 60 28.44 -20.81 53.10
N GLU A 61 28.31 -21.77 54.00
CA GLU A 61 29.42 -22.21 54.88
C GLU A 61 30.54 -22.90 54.08
N PRO A 62 31.81 -22.76 54.52
CA PRO A 62 32.97 -23.25 53.80
C PRO A 62 33.21 -24.76 54.00
N CYS A 63 33.34 -25.50 52.89
CA CYS A 63 33.81 -26.88 52.92
C CYS A 63 35.34 -26.94 53.16
N SER A 64 35.75 -27.66 54.20
CA SER A 64 37.12 -27.73 54.74
C SER A 64 38.16 -28.33 53.78
N PRO A 65 39.45 -27.94 53.90
CA PRO A 65 40.54 -28.58 53.18
C PRO A 65 41.17 -29.71 54.01
N ARG A 66 41.28 -30.92 53.45
CA ARG A 66 42.22 -31.94 53.95
C ARG A 66 43.25 -32.29 52.88
N ARG A 67 44.49 -32.06 53.31
CA ARG A 67 45.78 -32.39 52.71
C ARG A 67 45.91 -33.89 52.46
N VAL A 68 46.58 -34.25 51.37
CA VAL A 68 47.69 -35.21 51.46
C VAL A 68 48.75 -34.85 50.42
N ALA A 69 50.00 -34.78 50.88
CA ALA A 69 51.21 -34.55 50.11
C ALA A 69 52.06 -35.83 50.07
N GLY A 70 52.87 -35.98 49.01
CA GLY A 70 53.83 -37.08 48.78
C GLY A 70 53.30 -38.06 47.72
N LEU A 71 54.03 -38.47 46.69
CA LEU A 71 55.47 -38.69 46.58
C LEU A 71 55.95 -38.52 45.13
N VAL A 72 57.23 -38.17 44.99
CA VAL A 72 58.00 -37.96 43.76
C VAL A 72 58.47 -39.31 43.18
N GLU A 73 58.58 -39.35 41.85
CA GLU A 73 59.36 -40.29 41.02
C GLU A 73 58.94 -41.75 40.91
N LEU A 74 58.52 -42.13 39.69
CA LEU A 74 59.14 -43.14 38.82
C LEU A 74 58.07 -43.64 37.83
N PHE A 75 58.16 -43.23 36.57
CA PHE A 75 57.98 -44.07 35.38
C PHE A 75 58.11 -43.18 34.13
N HIS A 76 59.35 -43.07 33.66
CA HIS A 76 59.66 -42.68 32.29
C HIS A 76 59.11 -43.74 31.32
N ALA A 77 58.73 -43.28 30.12
CA ALA A 77 58.31 -44.05 28.94
C ALA A 77 56.83 -44.47 28.84
N SER A 78 55.98 -43.49 28.52
CA SER A 78 54.89 -43.62 27.52
C SER A 78 54.37 -42.28 26.99
N ILE A 79 54.90 -41.14 27.46
CA ILE A 79 54.62 -39.80 26.94
C ILE A 79 55.40 -39.52 25.65
N VAL A 80 55.21 -40.31 24.59
CA VAL A 80 55.60 -39.92 23.20
C VAL A 80 54.56 -40.41 22.16
N ALA A 81 53.40 -40.95 22.56
CA ALA A 81 52.38 -41.44 21.62
C ALA A 81 50.99 -40.82 21.83
N ALA A 82 50.92 -39.57 22.29
CA ALA A 82 49.66 -38.82 22.41
C ALA A 82 49.82 -37.31 22.15
N SER A 83 50.79 -36.92 21.33
CA SER A 83 51.04 -35.52 20.94
C SER A 83 50.55 -35.15 19.54
N ALA A 84 49.76 -36.02 18.89
CA ALA A 84 49.17 -35.74 17.58
C ALA A 84 47.70 -35.29 17.62
N ASP A 85 46.98 -35.39 18.75
CA ASP A 85 45.52 -35.16 18.80
C ASP A 85 45.06 -34.06 19.76
N VAL A 86 45.95 -33.22 20.29
CA VAL A 86 45.52 -32.02 21.06
C VAL A 86 45.38 -30.78 20.18
N ARG A 87 46.10 -30.71 19.04
CA ARG A 87 45.95 -29.60 18.08
C ARG A 87 44.66 -29.65 17.25
N ALA A 88 44.01 -30.81 17.15
CA ALA A 88 42.76 -30.96 16.41
C ALA A 88 41.53 -30.45 17.19
N ILE A 89 41.59 -30.41 18.52
CA ILE A 89 40.48 -29.93 19.36
C ILE A 89 40.45 -28.39 19.43
N CYS A 90 41.62 -27.74 19.34
CA CYS A 90 41.73 -26.28 19.51
C CYS A 90 41.49 -25.45 18.23
N ASN A 91 41.28 -26.08 17.07
CA ASN A 91 41.14 -25.39 15.78
C ASN A 91 39.78 -25.60 15.09
N ALA A 92 38.79 -26.17 15.77
CA ALA A 92 37.42 -26.12 15.27
C ALA A 92 36.93 -24.66 15.40
N PRO A 93 36.51 -23.98 14.30
CA PRO A 93 35.84 -22.71 14.46
C PRO A 93 34.61 -22.97 15.32
N ALA A 94 34.58 -22.37 16.51
CA ALA A 94 33.40 -22.39 17.35
C ALA A 94 32.29 -21.73 16.53
N ALA A 95 31.42 -22.54 15.94
CA ALA A 95 30.19 -22.08 15.34
C ALA A 95 29.35 -21.57 16.50
N VAL A 96 29.50 -20.28 16.80
CA VAL A 96 28.61 -19.58 17.72
C VAL A 96 27.23 -19.72 17.08
N PRO A 97 26.28 -20.47 17.69
CA PRO A 97 24.94 -20.50 17.15
C PRO A 97 24.46 -19.06 17.19
N ARG A 98 24.19 -18.47 16.03
CA ARG A 98 23.44 -17.23 15.94
C ARG A 98 22.06 -17.53 16.51
N LEU A 99 21.92 -17.32 17.80
CA LEU A 99 20.65 -17.22 18.47
C LEU A 99 19.88 -16.09 17.75
N ARG A 100 19.02 -16.47 16.80
CA ARG A 100 17.94 -15.62 16.29
C ARG A 100 16.98 -15.45 17.46
N LEU A 101 17.32 -14.54 18.38
CA LEU A 101 16.61 -14.30 19.64
C LEU A 101 15.29 -13.57 19.46
N LEU A 102 14.91 -13.26 18.22
CA LEU A 102 13.63 -12.67 17.90
C LEU A 102 13.09 -13.44 16.69
N PRO A 103 11.90 -14.09 16.78
CA PRO A 103 11.18 -14.45 15.58
C PRO A 103 11.03 -13.16 14.76
N GLN A 104 11.55 -13.14 13.54
CA GLN A 104 11.16 -12.09 12.60
C GLN A 104 9.67 -12.32 12.40
N ASN A 105 8.83 -11.37 12.82
CA ASN A 105 7.39 -11.47 12.61
C ASN A 105 7.14 -11.49 11.10
N THR A 106 7.07 -12.70 10.54
CA THR A 106 6.77 -12.93 9.11
C THR A 106 5.35 -12.48 8.79
N GLU A 107 4.49 -12.42 9.81
CA GLU A 107 3.09 -12.02 9.74
C GLU A 107 2.88 -10.67 9.03
N PHE A 108 3.74 -9.66 9.26
CA PHE A 108 3.63 -8.39 8.50
C PHE A 108 3.84 -8.58 7.00
N PHE A 109 4.85 -9.37 6.60
CA PHE A 109 5.12 -9.63 5.18
C PHE A 109 4.02 -10.48 4.54
N ASP A 110 3.44 -11.41 5.30
CA ASP A 110 2.31 -12.22 4.86
C ASP A 110 1.07 -11.33 4.62
N LEU A 111 0.79 -10.38 5.53
CA LEU A 111 -0.29 -9.40 5.37
C LEU A 111 -0.05 -8.47 4.17
N PHE A 112 1.16 -7.95 3.99
CA PHE A 112 1.47 -7.12 2.82
C PHE A 112 1.32 -7.90 1.51
N SER A 113 1.74 -9.17 1.48
CA SER A 113 1.54 -10.04 0.30
C SER A 113 0.06 -10.29 0.02
N ARG A 114 -0.77 -10.38 1.07
CA ARG A 114 -2.23 -10.50 0.92
C ARG A 114 -2.84 -9.20 0.39
N ALA A 115 -2.44 -8.05 0.93
CA ALA A 115 -2.87 -6.73 0.46
C ALA A 115 -2.50 -6.51 -1.01
N SER A 116 -1.24 -6.72 -1.40
CA SER A 116 -0.81 -6.52 -2.80
C SER A 116 -1.42 -7.53 -3.77
N SER A 117 -1.66 -8.77 -3.35
CA SER A 117 -2.42 -9.70 -4.18
C SER A 117 -3.87 -9.23 -4.35
N ASN A 118 -4.48 -8.62 -3.34
CA ASN A 118 -5.84 -8.07 -3.43
C ASN A 118 -5.91 -6.87 -4.39
N THR A 119 -4.89 -5.99 -4.41
CA THR A 119 -4.84 -4.89 -5.37
C THR A 119 -4.81 -5.39 -6.83
N VAL A 120 -4.13 -6.51 -7.10
CA VAL A 120 -4.17 -7.15 -8.42
C VAL A 120 -5.56 -7.69 -8.76
N GLU A 121 -6.20 -8.38 -7.82
CA GLU A 121 -7.52 -8.98 -8.06
C GLU A 121 -8.62 -7.92 -8.25
N ILE A 122 -8.61 -6.83 -7.47
CA ILE A 122 -9.59 -5.75 -7.64
C ILE A 122 -9.37 -4.99 -8.95
N SER A 123 -8.11 -4.77 -9.35
CA SER A 123 -7.79 -4.17 -10.65
C SER A 123 -8.29 -5.02 -11.82
N ARG A 124 -8.16 -6.36 -11.73
CA ARG A 124 -8.71 -7.28 -12.73
C ARG A 124 -10.23 -7.29 -12.74
N ALA A 125 -10.85 -7.19 -11.55
CA ALA A 125 -12.30 -7.06 -11.43
C ALA A 125 -12.81 -5.76 -12.08
N LEU A 126 -12.06 -4.65 -11.98
CA LEU A 126 -12.36 -3.40 -12.68
C LEU A 126 -12.34 -3.58 -14.20
N VAL A 127 -11.31 -4.23 -14.76
CA VAL A 127 -11.26 -4.52 -16.20
C VAL A 127 -12.49 -5.33 -16.62
N ALA A 128 -12.80 -6.42 -15.91
CA ALA A 128 -13.97 -7.24 -16.20
C ALA A 128 -15.30 -6.46 -16.07
N PHE A 129 -15.41 -5.57 -15.08
CA PHE A 129 -16.54 -4.67 -14.90
C PHE A 129 -16.71 -3.75 -16.11
N LEU A 130 -15.67 -2.98 -16.45
CA LEU A 130 -15.69 -2.04 -17.57
C LEU A 130 -15.89 -2.72 -18.93
N ASP A 131 -15.39 -3.95 -19.09
CA ASP A 131 -15.42 -4.61 -20.38
C ASP A 131 -16.81 -5.07 -20.80
N GLY A 132 -17.54 -5.65 -19.86
CA GLY A 132 -18.90 -6.12 -20.11
C GLY A 132 -19.97 -5.19 -19.55
N PHE A 133 -19.66 -3.94 -19.22
CA PHE A 133 -20.67 -2.95 -18.82
C PHE A 133 -21.51 -2.53 -20.05
N PRO A 134 -22.84 -2.40 -19.94
CA PRO A 134 -23.65 -2.39 -18.71
C PRO A 134 -24.18 -3.76 -18.24
N GLU A 135 -23.89 -4.86 -18.93
CA GLU A 135 -24.40 -6.17 -18.55
C GLU A 135 -23.77 -6.70 -17.25
N GLU A 136 -24.59 -7.25 -16.36
CA GLU A 136 -24.17 -7.85 -15.08
C GLU A 136 -23.40 -6.90 -14.14
N ASP A 137 -23.59 -5.58 -14.32
CA ASP A 137 -22.94 -4.53 -13.54
C ASP A 137 -23.14 -4.71 -12.03
N GLU A 138 -24.35 -5.06 -11.56
CA GLU A 138 -24.61 -5.31 -10.15
C GLU A 138 -23.75 -6.44 -9.56
N ALA A 139 -23.54 -7.52 -10.33
CA ALA A 139 -22.77 -8.68 -9.86
C ALA A 139 -21.26 -8.36 -9.83
N ARG A 140 -20.77 -7.67 -10.84
CA ARG A 140 -19.37 -7.25 -10.93
C ARG A 140 -19.05 -6.16 -9.91
N MET A 141 -19.96 -5.21 -9.70
CA MET A 141 -19.83 -4.20 -8.64
C MET A 141 -19.80 -4.83 -7.24
N ARG A 142 -20.61 -5.86 -6.99
CA ARG A 142 -20.52 -6.62 -5.72
C ARG A 142 -19.14 -7.26 -5.53
N THR A 143 -18.55 -7.79 -6.60
CA THR A 143 -17.21 -8.40 -6.55
C THR A 143 -16.15 -7.36 -6.20
N ILE A 144 -16.21 -6.17 -6.80
CA ILE A 144 -15.29 -5.06 -6.50
C ILE A 144 -15.41 -4.65 -5.03
N ARG A 145 -16.63 -4.45 -4.51
CA ARG A 145 -16.86 -4.10 -3.09
C ARG A 145 -16.39 -5.19 -2.12
N GLU A 146 -16.51 -6.46 -2.49
CA GLU A 146 -16.01 -7.55 -1.65
C GLU A 146 -14.48 -7.53 -1.55
N LEU A 147 -13.80 -7.13 -2.62
CA LEU A 147 -12.35 -6.98 -2.68
C LEU A 147 -11.87 -5.71 -1.97
N GLU A 148 -12.57 -4.58 -2.11
CA GLU A 148 -12.29 -3.36 -1.34
C GLU A 148 -12.41 -3.65 0.17
N HIS A 149 -13.51 -4.26 0.61
CA HIS A 149 -13.66 -4.67 2.01
C HIS A 149 -12.59 -5.68 2.47
N GLU A 150 -11.99 -6.47 1.58
CA GLU A 150 -10.85 -7.33 1.93
C GLU A 150 -9.58 -6.51 2.14
N GLY A 151 -9.29 -5.53 1.26
CA GLY A 151 -8.17 -4.60 1.43
C GLY A 151 -8.25 -3.90 2.78
N ASP A 152 -9.42 -3.32 3.04
CA ASP A 152 -9.76 -2.57 4.23
C ASP A 152 -9.59 -3.45 5.51
N ARG A 153 -10.03 -4.72 5.44
CA ARG A 153 -9.80 -5.72 6.50
C ARG A 153 -8.31 -6.03 6.70
N VAL A 154 -7.53 -6.18 5.63
CA VAL A 154 -6.08 -6.42 5.73
C VAL A 154 -5.37 -5.23 6.37
N THR A 155 -5.74 -4.01 6.00
CA THR A 155 -5.21 -2.76 6.58
C THR A 155 -5.46 -2.71 8.08
N HIS A 156 -6.69 -3.00 8.51
CA HIS A 156 -7.02 -3.11 9.94
C HIS A 156 -6.19 -4.19 10.66
N GLU A 157 -6.00 -5.37 10.05
CA GLU A 157 -5.16 -6.43 10.61
C GLU A 157 -3.69 -5.99 10.79
N VAL A 158 -3.13 -5.25 9.82
CA VAL A 158 -1.77 -4.69 9.93
C VAL A 158 -1.68 -3.68 11.07
N ILE A 159 -2.65 -2.78 11.19
CA ILE A 159 -2.69 -1.77 12.25
C ILE A 159 -2.81 -2.42 13.64
N ASP A 160 -3.67 -3.42 13.78
CA ASP A 160 -3.83 -4.17 15.02
C ASP A 160 -2.56 -4.95 15.39
N LEU A 161 -1.93 -5.58 14.40
CA LEU A 161 -0.64 -6.25 14.59
C LEU A 161 0.45 -5.26 15.00
N LEU A 162 0.47 -4.07 14.39
CA LEU A 162 1.39 -3.00 14.73
C LEU A 162 1.20 -2.54 16.18
N ASN A 163 -0.04 -2.36 16.64
CA ASN A 163 -0.38 -1.91 17.99
C ASN A 163 0.04 -2.92 19.08
N ARG A 164 -0.07 -4.22 18.81
CA ARG A 164 0.31 -5.28 19.77
C ARG A 164 1.78 -5.70 19.70
N THR A 165 2.51 -5.29 18.65
CA THR A 165 3.91 -5.68 18.43
C THR A 165 4.85 -4.60 18.94
N PHE A 166 5.71 -4.94 19.90
CA PHE A 166 6.72 -4.01 20.43
C PHE A 166 7.97 -3.88 19.52
N VAL A 167 8.38 -4.97 18.88
CA VAL A 167 9.55 -5.00 17.98
C VAL A 167 9.09 -5.31 16.56
N THR A 168 9.21 -4.32 15.67
CA THR A 168 8.81 -4.43 14.26
C THR A 168 9.98 -4.80 13.34
N PRO A 169 9.72 -5.38 12.15
CA PRO A 169 10.78 -5.77 11.20
C PRO A 169 11.51 -4.58 10.58
N PHE A 170 10.85 -3.43 10.47
CA PHE A 170 11.40 -2.14 10.06
C PHE A 170 10.56 -1.02 10.72
N ASP A 171 10.76 0.23 10.29
CA ASP A 171 10.12 1.40 10.87
C ASP A 171 8.58 1.28 10.93
N ARG A 172 7.99 1.67 12.06
CA ARG A 172 6.55 1.52 12.33
C ARG A 172 5.70 2.42 11.45
N GLU A 173 6.19 3.63 11.17
CA GLU A 173 5.52 4.60 10.31
C GLU A 173 5.48 4.09 8.87
N ASP A 174 6.57 3.46 8.42
CA ASP A 174 6.63 2.84 7.09
C ASP A 174 5.67 1.64 6.95
N ILE A 175 5.52 0.81 8.00
CA ILE A 175 4.54 -0.28 8.02
C ILE A 175 3.12 0.26 7.86
N PHE A 176 2.78 1.29 8.62
CA PHE A 176 1.48 1.94 8.55
C PHE A 176 1.23 2.53 7.16
N ARG A 177 2.18 3.35 6.66
CA ARG A 177 2.08 3.99 5.35
C ARG A 177 1.90 2.99 4.22
N LEU A 178 2.65 1.89 4.23
CA LEU A 178 2.54 0.87 3.20
C LEU A 178 1.18 0.19 3.22
N ALA A 179 0.61 -0.09 4.40
CA ALA A 179 -0.70 -0.70 4.50
C ALA A 179 -1.78 0.21 3.88
N THR A 180 -1.86 1.46 4.31
CA THR A 180 -2.82 2.44 3.76
C THR A 180 -2.58 2.72 2.28
N ALA A 181 -1.33 2.82 1.80
CA ALA A 181 -1.07 3.10 0.39
C ALA A 181 -1.48 1.93 -0.53
N LEU A 182 -1.44 0.67 -0.04
CA LEU A 182 -1.97 -0.47 -0.79
C LEU A 182 -3.51 -0.48 -0.79
N ASP A 183 -4.12 -0.01 0.29
CA ASP A 183 -5.57 0.14 0.45
C ASP A 183 -6.15 1.20 -0.48
N ASP A 184 -5.48 2.36 -0.58
CA ASP A 184 -5.88 3.48 -1.44
C ASP A 184 -6.11 3.02 -2.89
N VAL A 185 -5.31 2.06 -3.39
CA VAL A 185 -5.52 1.46 -4.74
C VAL A 185 -6.88 0.77 -4.84
N CYS A 186 -7.29 0.04 -3.81
CA CYS A 186 -8.59 -0.64 -3.77
C CYS A 186 -9.74 0.39 -3.71
N ASP A 187 -9.57 1.43 -2.89
CA ASP A 187 -10.56 2.49 -2.70
C ASP A 187 -10.84 3.24 -4.00
N PHE A 188 -9.81 3.69 -4.72
CA PHE A 188 -9.99 4.40 -5.99
C PHE A 188 -10.63 3.50 -7.06
N VAL A 189 -10.32 2.21 -7.07
CA VAL A 189 -10.97 1.25 -7.98
C VAL A 189 -12.46 1.10 -7.68
N ASP A 190 -12.85 0.95 -6.41
CA ASP A 190 -14.27 0.90 -6.03
C ASP A 190 -14.99 2.21 -6.35
N GLU A 191 -14.36 3.35 -6.05
CA GLU A 191 -14.91 4.68 -6.33
C GLU A 191 -15.21 4.87 -7.82
N VAL A 192 -14.25 4.58 -8.69
CA VAL A 192 -14.45 4.69 -10.15
C VAL A 192 -15.55 3.75 -10.63
N ALA A 193 -15.58 2.50 -10.17
CA ALA A 193 -16.63 1.55 -10.56
C ALA A 193 -18.01 2.02 -10.10
N GLY A 194 -18.11 2.57 -8.89
CA GLY A 194 -19.31 3.22 -8.37
C GLY A 194 -19.75 4.41 -9.21
N ASN A 195 -18.80 5.26 -9.62
CA ASN A 195 -19.06 6.45 -10.44
C ASN A 195 -19.56 6.09 -11.85
N VAL A 196 -19.07 5.01 -12.46
CA VAL A 196 -19.59 4.50 -13.75
C VAL A 196 -21.10 4.25 -13.65
N VAL A 197 -21.54 3.54 -12.61
CA VAL A 197 -22.97 3.27 -12.37
C VAL A 197 -23.71 4.55 -12.00
N GLY A 198 -23.20 5.30 -11.02
CA GLY A 198 -23.83 6.47 -10.44
C GLY A 198 -24.05 7.62 -11.43
N TYR A 199 -23.14 7.78 -12.39
CA TYR A 199 -23.25 8.78 -13.45
C TYR A 199 -24.17 8.37 -14.59
N GLY A 200 -24.66 7.11 -14.59
CA GLY A 200 -25.53 6.60 -15.63
C GLY A 200 -24.89 6.65 -17.01
N VAL A 201 -23.61 6.27 -17.11
CA VAL A 201 -22.97 6.14 -18.42
C VAL A 201 -23.61 4.97 -19.16
N GLY A 202 -23.86 5.12 -20.46
CA GLY A 202 -24.50 4.05 -21.25
C GLY A 202 -23.52 3.04 -21.82
N ARG A 203 -22.25 3.43 -22.01
CA ARG A 203 -21.19 2.60 -22.58
C ARG A 203 -19.84 3.11 -22.14
N VAL A 204 -18.94 2.20 -21.77
CA VAL A 204 -17.56 2.54 -21.42
C VAL A 204 -16.75 2.92 -22.66
N ARG A 205 -16.04 4.05 -22.59
CA ARG A 205 -15.17 4.54 -23.68
C ARG A 205 -13.85 3.77 -23.73
N PRO A 206 -13.24 3.55 -24.91
CA PRO A 206 -11.99 2.80 -25.04
C PRO A 206 -10.82 3.31 -24.16
N PRO A 207 -10.59 4.63 -23.99
CA PRO A 207 -9.50 5.09 -23.12
C PRO A 207 -9.64 4.66 -21.67
N ALA A 208 -10.88 4.59 -21.13
CA ALA A 208 -11.10 4.11 -19.76
C ALA A 208 -10.72 2.63 -19.59
N LYS A 209 -10.97 1.81 -20.62
CA LYS A 209 -10.56 0.39 -20.62
C LYS A 209 -9.04 0.25 -20.69
N ALA A 210 -8.40 1.03 -21.56
CA ALA A 210 -6.94 1.07 -21.65
C ALA A 210 -6.29 1.51 -20.33
N GLN A 211 -6.87 2.50 -19.66
CA GLN A 211 -6.40 2.94 -18.34
C GLN A 211 -6.55 1.84 -17.28
N ALA A 212 -7.66 1.09 -17.29
CA ALA A 212 -7.83 -0.06 -16.39
C ALA A 212 -6.81 -1.18 -16.64
N ASP A 213 -6.42 -1.42 -17.89
CA ASP A 213 -5.33 -2.35 -18.21
C ASP A 213 -3.98 -1.86 -17.65
N VAL A 214 -3.73 -0.54 -17.65
CA VAL A 214 -2.55 0.05 -17.00
C VAL A 214 -2.59 -0.17 -15.48
N ILE A 215 -3.74 0.06 -14.83
CA ILE A 215 -3.91 -0.20 -13.38
C ILE A 215 -3.56 -1.65 -13.04
N VAL A 216 -4.04 -2.64 -13.82
CA VAL A 216 -3.69 -4.06 -13.60
C VAL A 216 -2.19 -4.30 -13.71
N ARG A 217 -1.55 -3.76 -14.75
CA ARG A 217 -0.09 -3.91 -14.94
C ARG A 217 0.69 -3.25 -13.81
N SER A 218 0.24 -2.10 -13.32
CA SER A 218 0.85 -1.38 -12.18
C SER A 218 0.71 -2.18 -10.89
N ALA A 219 -0.48 -2.71 -10.60
CA ALA A 219 -0.74 -3.56 -9.45
C ALA A 219 0.10 -4.85 -9.48
N GLU A 220 0.27 -5.48 -10.64
CA GLU A 220 1.14 -6.66 -10.80
C GLU A 220 2.60 -6.32 -10.50
N LYS A 221 3.10 -5.17 -10.97
CA LYS A 221 4.46 -4.72 -10.64
C LYS A 221 4.60 -4.40 -9.15
N LEU A 222 3.60 -3.78 -8.55
CA LEU A 222 3.56 -3.47 -7.13
C LEU A 222 3.63 -4.75 -6.29
N ASP A 223 2.86 -5.79 -6.64
CA ASP A 223 2.91 -7.10 -5.99
C ASP A 223 4.30 -7.76 -6.10
N GLU A 224 4.94 -7.69 -7.28
CA GLU A 224 6.32 -8.17 -7.44
C GLU A 224 7.31 -7.45 -6.50
N VAL A 225 7.13 -6.13 -6.27
CA VAL A 225 7.97 -5.34 -5.36
C VAL A 225 7.71 -5.73 -3.90
N VAL A 226 6.45 -5.87 -3.51
CA VAL A 226 6.07 -6.31 -2.15
C VAL A 226 6.63 -7.69 -1.84
N GLY A 227 6.60 -8.63 -2.79
CA GLY A 227 7.22 -9.96 -2.65
C GLY A 227 8.74 -9.93 -2.41
N LYS A 228 9.41 -8.80 -2.68
CA LYS A 228 10.85 -8.59 -2.44
C LYS A 228 11.16 -7.92 -1.10
N LEU A 229 10.14 -7.46 -0.38
CA LEU A 229 10.28 -6.77 0.90
C LEU A 229 10.90 -7.67 1.96
N ASN A 230 10.53 -8.97 1.98
CA ASN A 230 11.15 -9.94 2.88
C ASN A 230 12.62 -10.20 2.48
N GLY A 231 13.53 -9.69 3.31
CA GLY A 231 14.96 -9.73 3.06
C GLY A 231 15.49 -8.60 2.18
N PHE A 232 14.68 -7.56 1.93
CA PHE A 232 15.07 -6.30 1.25
C PHE A 232 15.81 -6.53 -0.07
N LYS A 233 15.26 -7.40 -0.93
CA LYS A 233 15.89 -7.77 -2.21
C LYS A 233 15.79 -6.63 -3.22
N ASP A 234 16.68 -6.64 -4.22
CA ASP A 234 16.71 -5.60 -5.25
C ASP A 234 15.42 -5.58 -6.10
N SER A 235 14.73 -4.44 -6.07
CA SER A 235 13.45 -4.16 -6.72
C SER A 235 13.52 -3.02 -7.76
N ARG A 236 14.70 -2.43 -7.98
CA ARG A 236 14.87 -1.23 -8.84
C ARG A 236 14.24 -1.36 -10.22
N ARG A 237 14.38 -2.54 -10.84
CA ARG A 237 13.80 -2.81 -12.16
C ARG A 237 12.28 -2.69 -12.14
N GLN A 238 11.61 -3.34 -11.19
CA GLN A 238 10.16 -3.28 -11.05
C GLN A 238 9.68 -1.85 -10.75
N LEU A 239 10.38 -1.13 -9.87
CA LEU A 239 10.05 0.26 -9.56
C LEU A 239 10.19 1.17 -10.81
N THR A 240 11.18 0.91 -11.67
CA THR A 240 11.32 1.62 -12.94
C THR A 240 10.19 1.26 -13.91
N GLU A 241 9.87 -0.03 -14.03
CA GLU A 241 8.74 -0.50 -14.86
C GLU A 241 7.40 0.10 -14.38
N LEU A 242 7.21 0.30 -13.07
CA LEU A 242 6.01 0.92 -12.51
C LEU A 242 5.93 2.42 -12.86
N ARG A 243 7.05 3.16 -12.76
CA ARG A 243 7.12 4.55 -13.22
C ARG A 243 6.80 4.70 -14.71
N GLU A 244 7.28 3.77 -15.54
CA GLU A 244 6.95 3.77 -16.97
C GLU A 244 5.44 3.56 -17.22
N LEU A 245 4.74 2.85 -16.34
CA LEU A 245 3.29 2.64 -16.41
C LEU A 245 2.49 3.85 -15.95
N GLU A 246 2.93 4.55 -14.90
CA GLU A 246 2.35 5.84 -14.48
C GLU A 246 2.43 6.84 -15.64
N ASP A 247 3.62 7.02 -16.21
CA ASP A 247 3.88 7.81 -17.41
C ASP A 247 2.97 7.43 -18.61
N GLU A 248 2.62 6.14 -18.75
CA GLU A 248 1.69 5.64 -19.78
C GLU A 248 0.24 6.06 -19.46
N GLY A 249 -0.20 5.87 -18.20
CA GLY A 249 -1.53 6.24 -17.72
C GLY A 249 -1.79 7.75 -17.82
N ASP A 250 -0.83 8.55 -17.39
CA ASP A 250 -0.82 10.01 -17.50
C ASP A 250 -1.11 10.48 -18.94
N ARG A 251 -0.43 9.86 -19.91
CA ARG A 251 -0.58 10.20 -21.34
C ARG A 251 -1.95 9.80 -21.85
N LEU A 252 -2.44 8.62 -21.48
CA LEU A 252 -3.76 8.14 -21.86
C LEU A 252 -4.86 9.08 -21.39
N VAL A 253 -4.82 9.51 -20.12
CA VAL A 253 -5.81 10.43 -19.55
C VAL A 253 -5.72 11.81 -20.21
N ARG A 254 -4.52 12.36 -20.38
CA ARG A 254 -4.32 13.65 -21.07
C ARG A 254 -4.89 13.64 -22.49
N ASP A 255 -4.61 12.59 -23.26
CA ASP A 255 -5.10 12.45 -24.63
C ASP A 255 -6.62 12.25 -24.66
N ALA A 256 -7.16 11.42 -23.75
CA ALA A 256 -8.60 11.15 -23.66
C ALA A 256 -9.40 12.40 -23.27
N VAL A 257 -8.87 13.23 -22.36
CA VAL A 257 -9.47 14.50 -21.97
C VAL A 257 -9.40 15.51 -23.13
N ALA A 258 -8.26 15.60 -23.84
CA ALA A 258 -8.15 16.48 -25.00
C ALA A 258 -9.14 16.10 -26.13
N GLU A 259 -9.30 14.80 -26.40
CA GLU A 259 -10.30 14.30 -27.34
C GLU A 259 -11.73 14.61 -26.84
N LEU A 260 -12.00 14.41 -25.55
CA LEU A 260 -13.31 14.68 -24.94
C LEU A 260 -13.73 16.13 -25.14
N PHE A 261 -12.86 17.10 -24.86
CA PHE A 261 -13.16 18.52 -25.00
C PHE A 261 -13.27 19.00 -26.46
N SER A 262 -12.72 18.27 -27.42
CA SER A 262 -12.75 18.65 -28.84
C SER A 262 -13.89 17.98 -29.63
N SER A 263 -14.39 16.84 -29.17
CA SER A 263 -15.36 16.01 -29.91
C SER A 263 -16.74 15.92 -29.26
N GLU A 264 -16.85 16.06 -27.94
CA GLU A 264 -18.11 15.94 -27.21
C GLU A 264 -18.81 17.30 -27.10
N SER A 265 -20.11 17.31 -27.42
CA SER A 265 -20.93 18.54 -27.40
C SER A 265 -21.81 18.64 -26.17
N ASP A 266 -22.13 17.51 -25.52
CA ASP A 266 -22.89 17.50 -24.29
C ASP A 266 -21.99 17.82 -23.08
N PRO A 267 -22.16 18.98 -22.41
CA PRO A 267 -21.35 19.33 -21.26
C PRO A 267 -21.52 18.36 -20.09
N ILE A 268 -22.68 17.70 -19.95
CA ILE A 268 -22.88 16.70 -18.90
C ILE A 268 -22.01 15.47 -19.18
N ALA A 269 -21.97 15.01 -20.44
CA ALA A 269 -21.07 13.93 -20.85
C ALA A 269 -19.59 14.30 -20.65
N VAL A 270 -19.19 15.54 -20.96
CA VAL A 270 -17.81 16.03 -20.70
C VAL A 270 -17.48 15.94 -19.21
N ILE A 271 -18.36 16.42 -18.33
CA ILE A 271 -18.12 16.38 -16.88
C ILE A 271 -17.97 14.94 -16.40
N ARG A 272 -18.92 14.05 -16.75
CA ARG A 272 -18.89 12.65 -16.33
C ARG A 272 -17.63 11.93 -16.78
N TRP A 273 -17.25 12.09 -18.04
CA TRP A 273 -16.10 11.36 -18.60
C TRP A 273 -14.77 11.93 -18.12
N LYS A 274 -14.67 13.25 -17.94
CA LYS A 274 -13.48 13.86 -17.34
C LYS A 274 -13.25 13.31 -15.93
N ASP A 275 -14.29 13.32 -15.10
CA ASP A 275 -14.23 12.84 -13.72
C ASP A 275 -13.89 11.35 -13.64
N LEU A 276 -14.45 10.52 -14.53
CA LEU A 276 -14.09 9.10 -14.62
C LEU A 276 -12.64 8.87 -15.07
N TYR A 277 -12.11 9.68 -15.99
CA TYR A 277 -10.71 9.56 -16.40
C TYR A 277 -9.75 9.98 -15.29
N GLU A 278 -10.06 11.06 -14.57
CA GLU A 278 -9.27 11.51 -13.43
C GLU A 278 -9.31 10.47 -12.28
N GLY A 279 -10.47 9.89 -11.97
CA GLY A 279 -10.52 8.81 -10.97
C GLY A 279 -9.71 7.56 -11.35
N LEU A 280 -9.65 7.22 -12.65
CA LEU A 280 -8.79 6.13 -13.13
C LEU A 280 -7.29 6.51 -13.10
N GLU A 281 -6.96 7.80 -13.24
CA GLU A 281 -5.61 8.34 -13.03
C GLU A 281 -5.19 8.18 -11.57
N GLU A 282 -6.05 8.59 -10.62
CA GLU A 282 -5.81 8.48 -9.18
C GLU A 282 -5.53 7.04 -8.73
N ALA A 283 -6.16 6.04 -9.36
CA ALA A 283 -5.85 4.62 -9.10
C ALA A 283 -4.44 4.20 -9.57
N VAL A 284 -3.95 4.78 -10.67
CA VAL A 284 -2.56 4.58 -11.14
C VAL A 284 -1.59 5.31 -10.21
N ASP A 285 -1.89 6.54 -9.82
CA ASP A 285 -1.10 7.34 -8.89
C ASP A 285 -1.01 6.67 -7.51
N ALA A 286 -2.08 6.03 -7.04
CA ALA A 286 -2.05 5.24 -5.81
C ALA A 286 -1.05 4.08 -5.87
N CYS A 287 -0.93 3.42 -7.05
CA CYS A 287 0.10 2.40 -7.24
C CYS A 287 1.51 2.99 -7.18
N GLU A 288 1.72 4.19 -7.75
CA GLU A 288 3.00 4.91 -7.67
C GLU A 288 3.32 5.32 -6.22
N ASN A 289 2.35 5.90 -5.50
CA ASN A 289 2.49 6.28 -4.10
C ASN A 289 2.91 5.10 -3.22
N ALA A 290 2.30 3.92 -3.41
CA ALA A 290 2.71 2.70 -2.73
C ALA A 290 4.14 2.26 -3.12
N ALA A 291 4.52 2.42 -4.39
CA ALA A 291 5.87 2.12 -4.87
C ALA A 291 6.94 3.06 -4.28
N ASP A 292 6.62 4.33 -4.10
CA ASP A 292 7.49 5.33 -3.49
C ASP A 292 7.69 5.05 -1.98
N VAL A 293 6.63 4.62 -1.29
CA VAL A 293 6.75 4.13 0.10
C VAL A 293 7.69 2.92 0.15
N LEU A 294 7.52 1.95 -0.76
CA LEU A 294 8.39 0.78 -0.86
C LEU A 294 9.84 1.16 -1.15
N GLU A 295 10.10 2.07 -2.09
CA GLU A 295 11.44 2.56 -2.38
C GLU A 295 12.09 3.19 -1.13
N GLY A 296 11.34 4.02 -0.41
CA GLY A 296 11.77 4.60 0.86
C GLY A 296 12.18 3.54 1.88
N ILE A 297 11.38 2.46 2.02
CA ILE A 297 11.71 1.33 2.89
C ILE A 297 13.00 0.65 2.45
N PHE A 298 13.15 0.35 1.15
CA PHE A 298 14.37 -0.29 0.63
C PHE A 298 15.61 0.57 0.85
N VAL A 299 15.51 1.90 0.69
CA VAL A 299 16.64 2.82 0.92
C VAL A 299 17.07 2.81 2.39
N LYS A 300 16.13 2.76 3.33
CA LYS A 300 16.43 2.76 4.78
C LYS A 300 17.04 1.45 5.29
N ASN A 301 16.76 0.33 4.62
CA ASN A 301 17.08 -1.02 5.10
C ASN A 301 18.14 -1.75 4.23
N ARG A 302 18.89 -1.01 3.41
CA ARG A 302 19.95 -1.53 2.55
C ARG A 302 21.33 -1.52 3.18
#